data_AF-A0AAW1W1A9-F1
#
_entry.id   AF-A0AAW1W1A9-F1
#
_cell.length_a   1.000
_cell.length_b   1.000
_cell.length_c   1.000
_cell.angle_alpha   90.00
_cell.angle_beta   90.00
_cell.angle_gamma   90.00
#
_symmetry.space_group_name_H-M   'P 1'
#
loop_
_entity.id
_entity.type
_entity.pdbx_description
1 polymer ?
#
loop_
_entity_poly.entity_id
_entity_poly.type
_entity_poly.pdbx_seq_one_letter_code
_entity_poly.pdbx_strand_id
1 'polypeptide(L)'
;MWLEHGGSNANYARECELQANLFETLRLQELLWKEKSRLRWLAEGDHLFANHADYSDTGLICRIIPSTVTDVENGPLMAIPSSKEIFLAVKNMDQDSAPGPDSFNGPFFYVLLANCW
;
A
#
# COMPACT_ATOMS: atom_id res chain seq x y z
N MET A 1 0.65 -35.86 51.05
CA MET A 1 0.54 -36.42 49.69
C MET A 1 -0.27 -35.42 48.89
N TRP A 2 0.40 -34.47 48.24
CA TRP A 2 -0.24 -33.46 47.40
C TRP A 2 -0.28 -33.99 45.97
N LEU A 3 -1.47 -34.20 45.43
CA LEU A 3 -1.69 -34.45 44.01
C LEU A 3 -2.90 -33.62 43.56
N GLU A 4 -2.66 -32.35 43.28
CA GLU A 4 -3.55 -31.52 42.45
C GLU A 4 -2.77 -31.08 41.20
N HIS A 5 -2.75 -31.93 40.17
CA HIS A 5 -2.18 -31.60 38.85
C HIS A 5 -3.18 -31.90 37.72
N GLY A 6 -4.45 -31.50 37.89
CA GLY A 6 -5.50 -31.66 36.86
C GLY A 6 -5.94 -30.36 36.16
N GLY A 7 -5.78 -29.19 36.80
CA GLY A 7 -6.39 -27.93 36.30
C GLY A 7 -5.55 -27.11 35.31
N SER A 8 -4.21 -27.25 35.33
CA SER A 8 -3.32 -26.36 34.57
C SER A 8 -3.30 -26.70 33.06
N ASN A 9 -3.28 -27.99 32.72
CA ASN A 9 -3.09 -28.44 31.34
C ASN A 9 -4.34 -28.23 30.46
N ALA A 10 -5.53 -28.37 31.05
CA ALA A 10 -6.80 -28.13 30.36
C ALA A 10 -7.05 -26.63 30.11
N ASN A 11 -6.68 -25.77 31.07
CA ASN A 11 -6.77 -24.33 30.92
C ASN A 11 -5.78 -23.82 29.87
N TYR A 12 -4.55 -24.33 29.88
CA TYR A 12 -3.54 -24.01 28.86
C TYR A 12 -3.98 -24.44 27.46
N ALA A 13 -4.53 -25.66 27.32
CA ALA A 13 -5.06 -26.14 26.03
C ALA A 13 -6.22 -25.27 25.54
N ARG A 14 -7.11 -24.84 26.44
CA ARG A 14 -8.22 -23.92 26.14
C ARG A 14 -7.71 -22.56 25.69
N GLU A 15 -6.68 -22.04 26.33
CA GLU A 15 -6.05 -20.77 25.98
C GLU A 15 -5.41 -20.84 24.59
N CYS A 16 -4.65 -21.90 24.29
CA CYS A 16 -4.09 -22.11 22.96
C CYS A 16 -5.17 -22.20 21.88
N GLU A 17 -6.29 -22.88 22.14
CA GLU A 17 -7.43 -22.98 21.23
C GLU A 17 -8.08 -21.62 20.96
N LEU A 18 -8.29 -20.83 22.03
CA LEU A 18 -8.85 -19.48 21.91
C LEU A 18 -7.91 -18.54 21.16
N GLN A 19 -6.59 -18.64 21.39
CA GLN A 19 -5.59 -17.88 20.65
C GLN A 19 -5.60 -18.26 19.17
N ALA A 20 -5.61 -19.55 18.83
CA ALA A 20 -5.67 -20.00 17.45
C ALA A 20 -6.95 -19.50 16.74
N ASN A 21 -8.10 -19.58 17.41
CA ASN A 21 -9.37 -19.07 16.90
C ASN A 21 -9.35 -17.55 16.69
N LEU A 22 -8.74 -16.81 17.62
CA LEU A 22 -8.57 -15.36 17.51
C LEU A 22 -7.72 -15.00 16.29
N PHE A 23 -6.55 -15.65 16.14
CA PHE A 23 -5.67 -15.41 15.01
C PHE A 23 -6.34 -15.73 13.67
N GLU A 24 -7.05 -16.85 13.59
CA GLU A 24 -7.78 -17.21 12.37
C GLU A 24 -8.90 -16.22 12.06
N THR A 25 -9.65 -15.79 13.08
CA THR A 25 -10.72 -14.78 12.91
C THR A 25 -10.15 -13.45 12.43
N LEU A 26 -9.03 -13.00 13.00
CA LEU A 26 -8.37 -11.75 12.59
C LEU A 26 -7.88 -11.83 11.13
N ARG A 27 -7.30 -12.97 10.74
CA ARG A 27 -6.87 -13.21 9.36
C ARG A 27 -8.05 -13.17 8.39
N LEU A 28 -9.18 -13.82 8.75
CA LEU A 28 -10.40 -13.80 7.95
C LEU A 28 -10.98 -12.38 7.83
N GLN A 29 -10.95 -11.61 8.92
CA GLN A 29 -11.34 -10.20 8.86
C GLN A 29 -10.42 -9.43 7.92
N GLU A 30 -9.11 -9.57 8.02
CA GLU A 30 -8.18 -8.87 7.11
C GLU A 30 -8.47 -9.20 5.64
N LEU A 31 -8.72 -10.48 5.31
CA LEU A 31 -9.09 -10.91 3.96
C LEU A 31 -10.41 -10.29 3.49
N LEU A 32 -11.45 -10.32 4.34
CA LEU A 32 -12.74 -9.72 4.06
C LEU A 32 -12.62 -8.21 3.81
N TRP A 33 -11.81 -7.52 4.61
CA TRP A 33 -11.60 -6.09 4.47
C TRP A 33 -10.82 -5.76 3.19
N LYS A 34 -9.83 -6.57 2.81
CA LYS A 34 -9.14 -6.45 1.51
C LYS A 34 -10.10 -6.62 0.34
N GLU A 35 -10.94 -7.66 0.37
CA GLU A 35 -11.91 -7.93 -0.70
C GLU A 35 -12.98 -6.84 -0.78
N LYS A 36 -13.52 -6.40 0.35
CA LYS A 36 -14.50 -5.31 0.42
C LYS A 36 -13.94 -4.00 -0.12
N SER A 37 -12.68 -3.67 0.20
CA SER A 37 -12.00 -2.50 -0.35
C SER A 37 -11.81 -2.60 -1.87
N ARG A 38 -11.42 -3.78 -2.38
CA ARG A 38 -11.29 -4.02 -3.83
C ARG A 38 -12.62 -3.85 -4.57
N LEU A 39 -13.70 -4.40 -4.03
CA LEU A 39 -15.04 -4.26 -4.61
C LEU A 39 -15.53 -2.81 -4.59
N ARG A 40 -15.28 -2.08 -3.49
CA ARG A 40 -15.56 -0.64 -3.41
C ARG A 40 -14.76 0.15 -4.43
N TRP A 41 -13.47 -0.13 -4.58
CA TRP A 41 -12.63 0.52 -5.57
C TRP A 41 -13.11 0.26 -7.00
N LEU A 42 -13.49 -0.97 -7.34
CA LEU A 42 -14.05 -1.28 -8.66
C LEU A 42 -15.41 -0.59 -8.91
N ALA A 43 -16.24 -0.46 -7.87
CA ALA A 43 -17.56 0.17 -8.00
C ALA A 43 -17.49 1.71 -8.05
N GLU A 44 -16.57 2.32 -7.30
CA GLU A 44 -16.48 3.77 -7.11
C GLU A 44 -15.33 4.41 -7.90
N GLY A 45 -14.20 3.71 -8.05
CA GLY A 45 -12.99 4.19 -8.73
C GLY A 45 -13.19 4.40 -10.22
N ASP A 46 -13.90 3.50 -10.92
CA ASP A 46 -14.23 3.70 -12.34
C ASP A 46 -15.08 4.96 -12.55
N HIS A 47 -15.96 5.32 -11.60
CA HIS A 47 -16.72 6.56 -11.69
C HIS A 47 -15.89 7.82 -11.42
N LEU A 48 -14.77 7.72 -10.71
CA LEU A 48 -13.89 8.84 -10.39
C LEU A 48 -12.83 9.08 -11.47
N PHE A 49 -12.36 8.02 -12.15
CA PHE A 49 -11.28 8.11 -13.13
C PHE A 49 -11.69 7.78 -14.58
N ALA A 50 -12.82 7.09 -14.80
CA ALA A 50 -13.31 6.74 -16.14
C ALA A 50 -14.51 7.57 -16.61
N ASN A 51 -15.20 8.27 -15.71
CA ASN A 51 -16.07 9.36 -16.13
C ASN A 51 -15.17 10.52 -16.59
N HIS A 52 -14.95 10.58 -17.90
CA HIS A 52 -14.90 11.88 -18.56
C HIS A 52 -16.28 12.51 -18.38
N ALA A 53 -16.56 13.04 -17.19
CA ALA A 53 -17.62 14.02 -17.02
C ALA A 53 -17.43 15.03 -18.15
N ASP A 54 -18.52 15.43 -18.80
CA ASP A 54 -18.53 16.37 -19.91
C ASP A 54 -18.02 17.73 -19.39
N TYR A 55 -16.71 17.82 -19.25
CA TYR A 55 -16.02 18.93 -18.64
C TYR A 55 -15.85 19.96 -19.74
N SER A 56 -16.71 20.97 -19.72
CA SER A 56 -16.49 22.17 -20.51
C SER A 56 -15.30 22.91 -19.93
N ASP A 57 -14.19 22.93 -20.66
CA ASP A 57 -13.05 23.77 -20.30
C ASP A 57 -13.46 25.24 -20.40
N THR A 58 -13.81 25.81 -19.24
CA THR A 58 -14.18 27.22 -19.11
C THR A 58 -12.98 28.16 -19.24
N GLY A 59 -11.75 27.63 -19.33
CA GLY A 59 -10.51 28.41 -19.29
C GLY A 59 -10.24 29.09 -17.95
N LEU A 60 -11.07 28.87 -16.92
CA LEU A 60 -10.91 29.46 -15.58
C LEU A 60 -9.67 28.90 -14.88
N ILE A 61 -9.40 27.60 -15.04
CA ILE A 61 -8.23 26.94 -14.44
C ILE A 61 -6.95 27.62 -14.90
N CYS A 62 -6.75 27.77 -16.21
CA CYS A 62 -5.54 28.41 -16.77
C CYS A 62 -5.41 29.90 -16.40
N ARG A 63 -6.52 30.57 -16.06
CA ARG A 63 -6.52 32.00 -15.66
C ARG A 63 -6.22 32.21 -14.19
N ILE A 64 -6.67 31.30 -13.33
CA ILE A 64 -6.56 31.42 -11.87
C ILE A 64 -5.32 30.70 -11.36
N ILE A 65 -4.98 29.55 -11.95
CA ILE A 65 -3.81 28.77 -11.58
C ILE A 65 -2.69 29.11 -12.56
N PRO A 66 -1.66 29.87 -12.14
CA PRO A 66 -0.53 30.17 -12.99
C PRO A 66 0.21 28.88 -13.33
N SER A 67 0.64 28.75 -14.60
CA SER A 67 1.54 27.66 -14.98
C SER A 67 2.88 27.85 -14.29
N THR A 68 3.21 26.94 -13.36
CA THR A 68 4.50 26.94 -12.65
C THR A 68 5.55 26.09 -13.35
N VAL A 69 5.16 25.33 -14.37
CA VAL A 69 6.04 24.45 -15.14
C VAL A 69 6.09 24.95 -16.57
N THR A 70 7.28 25.28 -17.04
CA THR A 70 7.51 25.68 -18.43
C THR A 70 7.48 24.46 -19.36
N ASP A 71 7.23 24.67 -20.65
CA ASP A 71 7.24 23.57 -21.64
C ASP A 71 8.59 22.83 -21.67
N VAL A 72 9.69 23.54 -21.39
CA VAL A 72 11.04 22.98 -21.31
C VAL A 72 11.19 22.08 -20.10
N GLU A 73 10.62 22.45 -18.95
CA GLU A 73 10.62 21.63 -17.73
C GLU A 73 9.64 20.45 -17.84
N ASN A 74 8.54 20.60 -18.58
CA ASN A 74 7.55 19.54 -18.77
C ASN A 74 8.13 18.36 -19.55
N GLY A 75 9.03 18.61 -20.50
CA GLY A 75 9.71 17.56 -21.28
C GLY A 75 10.34 16.46 -20.42
N PRO A 76 11.30 16.77 -19.54
CA PRO A 76 11.91 15.78 -18.65
C PRO A 76 10.93 15.21 -17.60
N LEU A 77 9.95 15.98 -17.12
CA LEU A 77 8.93 15.48 -16.17
C LEU A 77 8.01 14.42 -16.78
N MET A 78 7.79 14.50 -18.10
CA MET A 78 6.97 13.55 -18.86
C MET A 78 7.79 12.41 -19.47
N ALA A 79 9.11 12.46 -19.37
CA ALA A 79 9.98 11.42 -19.91
C ALA A 79 9.95 10.16 -19.05
N ILE A 80 10.17 9.01 -19.69
CA ILE A 80 10.41 7.75 -18.96
C ILE A 80 11.70 7.91 -18.15
N PRO A 81 11.71 7.68 -16.83
CA PRO A 81 12.90 7.83 -16.02
C PRO A 81 13.97 6.82 -16.45
N SER A 82 15.21 7.27 -16.48
CA SER A 82 16.37 6.42 -16.76
C SER A 82 16.64 5.45 -15.62
N SER A 83 17.30 4.33 -15.92
CA SER A 83 17.72 3.36 -14.90
C SER A 83 18.56 3.98 -13.79
N LYS A 84 19.39 4.98 -14.11
CA LYS A 84 20.19 5.71 -13.14
C LYS A 84 19.33 6.56 -12.19
N GLU A 85 18.31 7.23 -12.72
CA GLU A 85 17.37 8.00 -11.90
C GLU A 85 16.56 7.09 -10.99
N ILE A 86 16.06 5.96 -11.50
CA ILE A 86 15.34 4.95 -10.70
C ILE A 86 16.24 4.45 -9.56
N PHE A 87 17.47 4.07 -9.86
CA PHE A 87 18.42 3.59 -8.87
C PHE A 87 18.74 4.65 -7.80
N LEU A 88 18.99 5.90 -8.20
CA LEU A 88 19.27 6.99 -7.26
C LEU A 88 18.07 7.34 -6.39
N ALA A 89 16.85 7.32 -6.96
CA ALA A 89 15.63 7.54 -6.22
C ALA A 89 15.46 6.49 -5.13
N VAL A 90 15.57 5.20 -5.47
CA VAL A 90 15.44 4.10 -4.50
C VAL A 90 16.56 4.15 -3.45
N LYS A 91 17.80 4.43 -3.86
CA LYS A 91 18.93 4.56 -2.92
C LYS A 91 18.75 5.69 -1.91
N ASN A 92 18.05 6.76 -2.28
CA ASN A 92 17.81 7.92 -1.43
C ASN A 92 16.47 7.83 -0.66
N MET A 93 15.72 6.73 -0.78
CA MET A 93 14.54 6.49 0.05
C MET A 93 14.94 6.28 1.51
N ASP A 94 14.10 6.73 2.43
CA ASP A 94 14.24 6.44 3.85
C ASP A 94 14.05 4.94 4.10
N GLN A 95 15.03 4.32 4.75
CA GLN A 95 15.06 2.87 5.00
C GLN A 95 14.16 2.47 6.16
N ASP A 96 13.86 3.40 7.06
CA ASP A 96 13.09 3.17 8.28
C ASP A 96 11.61 3.57 8.11
N SER A 97 11.24 4.08 6.93
CA SER A 97 9.86 4.39 6.61
C SER A 97 8.99 3.12 6.62
N ALA A 98 7.83 3.22 7.28
CA ALA A 98 6.87 2.13 7.38
C ALA A 98 6.39 1.72 5.96
N PRO A 99 6.22 0.42 5.70
CA PRO A 99 5.72 -0.05 4.41
C PRO A 99 4.30 0.44 4.14
N GLY A 100 3.98 0.63 2.86
CA GLY A 100 2.64 1.02 2.42
C GLY A 100 1.63 -0.12 2.53
N PRO A 101 0.40 0.06 1.99
CA PRO A 101 -0.61 -1.00 1.93
C PRO A 101 -0.17 -2.26 1.18
N ASP A 102 0.86 -2.16 0.34
CA ASP A 102 1.50 -3.25 -0.40
C ASP A 102 2.52 -4.05 0.45
N SER A 103 2.79 -3.62 1.68
CA SER A 103 3.75 -4.22 2.61
C SER A 103 5.23 -4.18 2.19
N PHE A 104 5.59 -3.41 1.16
CA PHE A 104 6.99 -3.26 0.72
C PHE A 104 7.62 -1.96 1.26
N ASN A 105 8.89 -2.03 1.66
CA ASN A 105 9.66 -0.90 2.16
C ASN A 105 10.92 -0.64 1.31
N GLY A 106 11.63 0.47 1.58
CA GLY A 106 12.84 0.86 0.82
C GLY A 106 13.89 -0.27 0.65
N PRO A 107 14.25 -1.02 1.71
CA PRO A 107 15.17 -2.14 1.62
C PRO A 107 14.78 -3.23 0.62
N PHE A 108 13.48 -3.54 0.49
CA PHE A 108 13.00 -4.51 -0.49
C PHE A 108 13.34 -4.10 -1.93
N PHE A 109 13.07 -2.84 -2.29
CA PHE A 109 13.37 -2.33 -3.62
C PHE A 109 14.87 -2.20 -3.89
N TYR A 110 15.66 -1.87 -2.88
CA TYR A 110 17.12 -1.81 -3.00
C TYR A 110 17.72 -3.18 -3.36
N VAL A 111 17.26 -4.25 -2.69
CA VAL A 111 17.68 -5.63 -2.99
C VAL A 111 17.26 -6.03 -4.40
N LEU A 112 16.03 -5.74 -4.82
CA LEU A 112 15.58 -6.05 -6.18
C LEU A 112 16.43 -5.36 -7.25
N LEU A 113 16.69 -4.06 -7.09
CA LEU A 113 17.51 -3.32 -8.05
C LEU A 113 18.98 -3.77 -8.03
N ALA A 114 19.52 -4.23 -6.91
CA ALA A 114 20.88 -4.76 -6.84
C ALA A 114 21.06 -6.14 -7.53
N ASN A 115 19.97 -6.89 -7.75
CA ASN A 115 20.00 -8.22 -8.38
C ASN A 115 19.54 -8.23 -9.84
N CYS A 116 19.04 -7.10 -10.36
CA CYS A 116 18.55 -6.98 -11.74
C CYS A 116 19.52 -6.23 -12.67
N TRP A 117 20.78 -6.03 -12.22
CA TRP A 117 21.88 -5.41 -12.97
C TRP A 117 23.16 -6.21 -12.77
#